data_AF-A0A4R4AY46-F1
#
_entry.id   AF-A0A4R4AY46-F1
#
_cell.length_a   1.000
_cell.length_b   1.000
_cell.length_c   1.000
_cell.angle_alpha   90.00
_cell.angle_beta   90.00
_cell.angle_gamma   90.00
#
_symmetry.space_group_name_H-M   'P 1'
#
loop_
_entity.id
_entity.type
_entity.pdbx_description
1 polymer ?
#
loop_
_entity_poly.entity_id
_entity_poly.type
_entity_poly.pdbx_seq_one_letter_code
_entity_poly.pdbx_strand_id
1 'polypeptide(L)' 'MFIEGMVEYRPGIDAERYVWKKVKSAFIERESFGFLHFPMFKESHASKREIDILLVDRDIGVTVIEVKGINIK' A
#
# COMPACT_ATOMS: atom_id res chain seq x y z
N MET A 1 -5.97 11.37 -3.54
CA MET A 1 -5.26 10.83 -4.73
C MET A 1 -4.84 9.39 -4.47
N PHE A 2 -5.14 8.42 -5.33
CA PHE A 2 -4.83 7.00 -5.08
C PHE A 2 -4.05 6.43 -6.26
N ILE A 3 -2.79 6.08 -6.03
CA ILE A 3 -1.83 5.66 -7.06
C ILE A 3 -1.50 4.19 -6.88
N GLU A 4 -1.49 3.46 -7.98
CA GLU A 4 -1.01 2.08 -8.04
C GLU A 4 0.37 2.08 -8.68
N GLY A 5 1.38 1.52 -8.00
CA GLY A 5 2.70 1.30 -8.59
C GLY A 5 2.64 0.35 -9.78
N MET A 6 3.74 0.25 -10.55
CA MET A 6 3.83 -0.77 -11.59
C MET A 6 3.80 -2.16 -10.94
N VAL A 7 2.73 -2.90 -11.16
CA VAL A 7 2.54 -4.24 -10.61
C VAL A 7 2.93 -5.28 -11.65
N GLU A 8 4.15 -5.79 -11.54
CA GLU A 8 4.46 -7.12 -12.08
C GLU A 8 3.78 -8.19 -11.20
N TYR A 9 3.33 -9.29 -11.80
CA TYR A 9 2.69 -10.36 -11.03
C TYR A 9 3.69 -10.94 -10.00
N ARG A 10 3.29 -10.95 -8.72
CA ARG A 10 4.07 -11.49 -7.60
C ARG A 10 3.19 -12.30 -6.64
N PRO A 11 3.72 -13.33 -5.95
CA PRO A 11 2.97 -14.04 -4.91
C PRO A 11 2.43 -13.06 -3.86
N GLY A 12 1.17 -13.20 -3.46
CA GLY A 12 0.52 -12.32 -2.48
C GLY A 12 -0.20 -11.10 -3.07
N ILE A 13 0.00 -10.79 -4.36
CA ILE A 13 -0.57 -9.58 -4.99
C ILE A 13 -2.10 -9.51 -4.96
N ASP A 14 -2.78 -10.65 -5.03
CA ASP A 14 -4.24 -10.66 -5.00
C ASP A 14 -4.80 -10.25 -3.63
N ALA A 15 -4.10 -10.62 -2.55
CA ALA A 15 -4.44 -10.16 -1.21
C ALA A 15 -4.17 -8.66 -1.04
N GLU A 16 -3.02 -8.18 -1.54
CA GLU A 16 -2.67 -6.76 -1.54
C GLU A 16 -3.72 -5.92 -2.31
N ARG A 17 -4.09 -6.34 -3.51
CA ARG A 17 -5.13 -5.70 -4.33
C ARG A 17 -6.50 -5.70 -3.65
N TYR A 18 -6.85 -6.80 -2.96
CA TYR A 18 -8.09 -6.88 -2.21
C TYR A 18 -8.13 -5.82 -1.09
N VAL A 19 -7.08 -5.76 -0.26
CA VAL A 19 -6.97 -4.78 0.83
C VAL A 19 -6.95 -3.36 0.27
N TRP A 20 -6.16 -3.13 -0.78
CA TRP A 20 -6.07 -1.83 -1.46
C TRP A 20 -7.42 -1.34 -1.96
N LYS A 21 -8.21 -2.19 -2.62
CA LYS A 21 -9.55 -1.83 -3.09
C LYS A 21 -10.43 -1.34 -1.94
N LYS A 22 -10.34 -1.99 -0.77
CA LYS A 22 -11.09 -1.61 0.43
C LYS A 22 -10.61 -0.30 1.01
N VAL A 23 -9.30 -0.11 1.17
CA VAL A 23 -8.69 1.14 1.63
C VAL A 23 -9.09 2.29 0.70
N LYS A 24 -8.90 2.16 -0.61
CA LYS A 24 -9.31 3.17 -1.59
C LYS A 24 -10.78 3.53 -1.43
N SER A 25 -11.69 2.55 -1.37
CA SER A 25 -13.12 2.82 -1.21
C SER A 25 -13.48 3.53 0.10
N ALA A 26 -12.78 3.26 1.20
CA ALA A 26 -13.06 3.86 2.50
C ALA A 26 -12.52 5.29 2.64
N PHE A 27 -11.48 5.64 1.89
CA PHE A 27 -10.75 6.91 2.06
C PHE A 27 -10.86 7.88 0.88
N ILE A 28 -11.46 7.47 -0.25
CA ILE A 28 -11.52 8.31 -1.47
C ILE A 28 -12.21 9.66 -1.28
N GLU A 29 -13.25 9.73 -0.44
CA GLU A 29 -14.01 10.96 -0.14
C GLU A 29 -13.40 11.78 1.02
N ARG A 30 -12.28 11.33 1.60
CA ARG A 30 -11.59 12.01 2.70
C ARG A 30 -10.46 12.89 2.15
N GLU A 31 -9.97 13.84 2.97
CA GLU A 31 -8.71 14.56 2.69
C GLU A 31 -7.53 13.59 2.84
N SER A 32 -7.32 12.75 1.82
CA SER A 32 -6.38 11.65 1.88
C SER A 32 -5.73 11.31 0.52
N PHE A 33 -4.60 10.61 0.61
CA PHE A 33 -3.99 9.94 -0.52
C PHE A 33 -3.35 8.62 -0.11
N GLY A 34 -3.17 7.73 -1.09
CA GLY A 34 -2.55 6.44 -0.85
C GLY A 34 -1.79 5.91 -2.04
N PHE A 35 -0.89 4.98 -1.74
CA PHE A 35 -0.07 4.27 -2.71
C PHE A 35 -0.19 2.76 -2.46
N LEU A 36 -0.47 2.00 -3.52
CA LEU A 36 -0.16 0.58 -3.58
C LEU A 36 1.28 0.45 -4.08
N HIS A 37 2.14 -0.18 -3.27
CA HIS A 37 3.57 -0.43 -3.52
C HIS A 37 4.41 0.85 -3.51
N PHE A 38 4.56 1.48 -2.34
CA PHE A 38 5.35 2.69 -2.20
C PHE A 38 6.86 2.35 -2.07
N PRO A 39 7.73 2.85 -2.96
CA PRO A 39 9.16 2.62 -2.87
C PRO A 39 9.79 3.47 -1.75
N MET A 40 10.48 2.81 -0.82
CA MET A 40 11.37 3.47 0.14
C MET A 40 12.81 3.17 -0.18
N PHE A 41 13.62 4.21 -0.31
CA PHE A 41 15.06 4.11 -0.52
C PHE A 41 15.80 4.38 0.79
N LYS A 42 16.83 3.60 1.10
CA LYS A 42 17.77 3.96 2.18
C LYS A 42 18.65 5.15 1.76
N GLU A 43 19.20 5.89 2.72
CA GLU A 43 20.02 7.09 2.50
C GLU A 43 21.15 6.93 1.47
N SER A 44 21.70 5.72 1.31
CA SER A 44 22.76 5.43 0.33
C SER A 44 22.27 4.89 -1.01
N HIS A 45 20.96 4.80 -1.23
CA HIS A 45 20.31 4.09 -2.34
C HIS A 45 20.72 2.62 -2.51
N ALA A 46 21.46 2.04 -1.55
CA ALA A 46 22.01 0.70 -1.64
C ALA A 46 20.94 -0.41 -1.57
N SER A 47 19.72 -0.09 -1.15
CA SER A 47 18.59 -1.02 -1.15
C SER A 47 17.26 -0.28 -1.24
N LYS A 48 16.31 -0.88 -1.95
CA LYS A 48 14.88 -0.51 -1.95
C LYS A 48 14.13 -1.40 -0.95
N ARG A 49 13.28 -0.79 -0.14
CA ARG A 49 12.15 -1.47 0.53
C ARG A 49 10.87 -1.03 -0.16
N GLU A 50 9.86 -1.87 -0.10
CA GLU A 50 8.53 -1.54 -0.62
C GLU A 50 7.55 -1.63 0.52
N ILE A 51 6.72 -0.60 0.68
CA ILE A 51 5.55 -0.65 1.54
C ILE A 51 4.40 -1.17 0.69
N ASP A 52 3.74 -2.23 1.14
CA ASP A 52 2.59 -2.79 0.41
C ASP A 52 1.51 -1.72 0.20
N ILE A 53 1.03 -1.07 1.26
CA ILE A 53 0.11 0.08 1.16
C ILE A 53 0.53 1.20 2.11
N LEU A 54 0.75 2.39 1.54
CA LEU A 54 0.95 3.63 2.29
C LEU A 54 -0.33 4.47 2.19
N LEU A 55 -0.89 4.87 3.32
CA LEU A 55 -2.04 5.77 3.42
C LEU A 55 -1.64 7.02 4.21
N VAL A 56 -2.00 8.19 3.69
CA VAL A 56 -1.87 9.47 4.39
C VAL A 56 -3.24 10.12 4.42
N ASP A 57 -3.74 10.40 5.61
CA ASP A 57 -5.06 10.97 5.84
C ASP A 57 -4.98 12.05 6.92
N ARG A 58 -5.82 13.09 6.80
CA ARG A 58 -5.79 14.25 7.70
C ARG A 58 -6.05 13.90 9.17
N ASP A 59 -6.94 12.95 9.46
CA ASP A 59 -7.38 12.68 10.83
C ASP A 59 -6.54 11.58 11.50
N ILE A 60 -6.12 10.57 10.73
CA ILE A 60 -5.38 9.41 11.26
C ILE A 60 -3.87 9.46 10.98
N GLY A 61 -3.41 10.43 10.17
CA GLY A 61 -2.00 10.63 9.86
C GLY A 61 -1.46 9.62 8.84
N VAL A 62 -0.19 9.22 9.02
CA VAL A 62 0.52 8.29 8.14
C VAL A 62 0.34 6.87 8.65
N THR A 63 -0.21 6.00 7.80
CA THR A 63 -0.47 4.59 8.09
C THR A 63 0.24 3.69 7.08
N VAL A 64 0.96 2.69 7.59
CA VAL A 64 1.60 1.63 6.80
C VAL A 64 0.83 0.33 7.02
N ILE A 65 0.38 -0.30 5.94
CA ILE A 65 -0.35 -1.58 5.99
C ILE A 65 0.49 -2.60 5.23
N GLU A 66 0.99 -3.59 5.96
CA GLU A 66 1.65 -4.78 5.41
C GLU A 66 0.61 -5.88 5.19
N VAL A 67 0.61 -6.52 4.03
CA VAL A 67 -0.37 -7.55 3.68
C VAL A 67 0.31 -8.91 3.60
N LYS A 68 -0.36 -9.93 4.17
CA LYS A 68 0.06 -11.33 4.08
C LYS A 68 -1.15 -12.19 3.72
N GLY A 69 -1.22 -12.60 2.45
CA GLY A 69 -2.22 -13.55 1.99
C GLY A 69 -1.88 -14.96 2.48
N ILE A 70 -2.60 -15.46 3.49
CA ILE A 70 -2.44 -16.81 4.02
C ILE A 70 -3.77 -17.55 3.99
N ASN A 71 -3.70 -18.86 3.78
CA ASN A 71 -4.84 -19.75 3.97
C ASN A 71 -4.70 -20.39 5.36
N ILE A 72 -5.64 -20.12 6.26
CA ILE A 72 -5.70 -20.75 7.58
C ILE A 72 -6.62 -21.97 7.42
N LYS A 73 -6.04 -23.17 7.56
CA LYS A 73 -6.78 -24.43 7.62
C LYS A 73 -6.75 -24.96 9.05
#